data_AF-A0AAF3FCE2-F1
#
_entry.id   AF-A0AAF3FCE2-F1
#
_cell.length_a   1.000
_cell.length_b   1.000
_cell.length_c   1.000
_cell.angle_alpha   90.00
_cell.angle_beta   90.00
_cell.angle_gamma   90.00
#
_symmetry.space_group_name_H-M   'P 1'
#
loop_
_entity.id
_entity.type
_entity.pdbx_description
1 polymer ?
#
loop_
_entity_poly.entity_id
_entity_poly.type
_entity_poly.pdbx_seq_one_letter_code
_entity_poly.pdbx_strand_id
1 'polypeptide(L)'
;MYVNDINPSDSSCFTKCNNKFITDFEFSFNISASDFYDFPLHPLILEHSSYLLFCKLATEKTRCYIDKCNDKSADAVFSPSNFICDFRRSLYQEARPCLAEAEPITFLKCDQQCHDSLRNRRTIGNNSLYKMGEVERYEEALSTLCAFQSCYLDCSLPLISEVCSSNGATRASNLLSTFVQWHANDIYEWHVVSDRLQRLPLSCARLSDNKAESIVQIMQNVKKV
;
A
#
# COMPACT_ATOMS: atom_id res chain seq x y z
N MET A 1 -1.13 10.86 -0.06
CA MET A 1 -1.92 11.94 -0.70
C MET A 1 -1.27 13.27 -0.37
N TYR A 2 -0.85 14.01 -1.40
CA TYR A 2 -0.17 15.30 -1.31
C TYR A 2 -1.18 16.42 -1.03
N VAL A 3 -0.94 17.23 0.01
CA VAL A 3 -1.67 18.48 0.26
C VAL A 3 -0.80 19.59 -0.30
N ASN A 4 -1.23 20.21 -1.40
CA ASN A 4 -0.49 21.29 -2.06
C ASN A 4 -0.78 22.62 -1.36
N ASP A 5 0.23 23.40 -0.98
CA ASP A 5 0.06 24.67 -0.23
C ASP A 5 -0.62 25.79 -1.03
N ILE A 6 -0.89 25.57 -2.33
CA ILE A 6 -1.52 26.55 -3.23
C ILE A 6 -3.06 26.44 -3.23
N ASN A 7 -3.61 25.36 -2.69
CA ASN A 7 -5.03 25.24 -2.36
C ASN A 7 -5.11 24.30 -1.16
N PRO A 8 -5.45 24.77 0.06
CA PRO A 8 -5.61 23.89 1.21
C PRO A 8 -6.80 22.99 0.90
N SER A 9 -6.52 21.86 0.28
CA SER A 9 -7.48 20.81 -0.02
C SER A 9 -8.08 20.45 1.33
N ASP A 10 -9.35 20.81 1.55
CA ASP A 10 -9.98 20.83 2.87
C ASP A 10 -9.68 19.50 3.59
N SER A 11 -8.74 19.52 4.55
CA SER A 11 -8.33 18.32 5.27
C SER A 11 -9.52 17.72 6.03
N SER A 12 -10.53 18.55 6.34
CA SER A 12 -11.82 18.11 6.86
C SER A 12 -12.59 17.25 5.86
N CYS A 13 -12.52 17.56 4.56
CA CYS A 13 -13.20 16.79 3.51
C CYS A 13 -12.64 15.37 3.40
N PHE A 14 -11.32 15.22 3.23
CA PHE A 14 -10.69 13.89 3.14
C PHE A 14 -10.92 13.08 4.42
N THR A 15 -10.84 13.74 5.58
CA THR A 15 -11.15 13.11 6.87
C THR A 15 -12.60 12.61 6.92
N LYS A 16 -13.58 13.39 6.46
CA LYS A 16 -14.98 12.95 6.39
C LYS A 16 -15.18 11.76 5.45
N CYS A 17 -14.58 11.78 4.27
CA CYS A 17 -14.64 10.65 3.33
C CYS A 17 -13.99 9.38 3.93
N ASN A 18 -12.84 9.52 4.59
CA ASN A 18 -12.18 8.41 5.29
C ASN A 18 -13.02 7.88 6.45
N ASN A 19 -13.57 8.74 7.30
CA ASN A 19 -14.39 8.32 8.43
C ASN A 19 -15.65 7.58 7.98
N LYS A 20 -16.28 8.05 6.89
CA LYS A 20 -17.40 7.33 6.28
C LYS A 20 -16.99 5.94 5.81
N PHE A 21 -15.88 5.84 5.06
CA PHE A 21 -15.35 4.55 4.62
C PHE A 21 -15.06 3.62 5.81
N ILE A 22 -14.41 4.12 6.86
CA ILE A 22 -14.13 3.35 8.08
C ILE A 22 -15.43 2.84 8.71
N THR A 23 -16.42 3.71 8.90
CA THR A 23 -17.72 3.32 9.47
C THR A 23 -18.41 2.25 8.64
N ASP A 24 -18.48 2.44 7.31
CA ASP A 24 -19.13 1.49 6.41
C ASP A 24 -18.36 0.16 6.35
N PHE A 25 -17.02 0.21 6.39
CA PHE A 25 -16.14 -0.96 6.40
C PHE A 25 -16.31 -1.78 7.68
N GLU A 26 -16.21 -1.14 8.85
CA GLU A 26 -16.34 -1.80 10.14
C GLU A 26 -17.73 -2.41 10.31
N PHE A 27 -18.77 -1.71 9.87
CA PHE A 27 -20.13 -2.23 9.84
C PHE A 27 -20.27 -3.45 8.91
N SER A 28 -19.69 -3.38 7.72
CA SER A 28 -19.84 -4.42 6.70
C SER A 28 -19.08 -5.70 7.01
N PHE A 29 -17.89 -5.57 7.60
CA PHE A 29 -16.99 -6.70 7.86
C PHE A 29 -16.92 -7.13 9.32
N ASN A 30 -17.53 -6.36 10.23
CA ASN A 30 -17.51 -6.63 11.67
C ASN A 30 -16.09 -6.82 12.23
N ILE A 31 -15.15 -6.03 11.72
CA ILE A 31 -13.77 -5.93 12.21
C ILE A 31 -13.40 -4.45 12.33
N SER A 32 -12.46 -4.11 13.23
CA SER A 32 -11.94 -2.75 13.30
C SER A 32 -11.11 -2.42 12.05
N ALA A 33 -11.22 -1.19 11.54
CA ALA A 33 -10.35 -0.74 10.45
C ALA A 33 -8.87 -0.72 10.85
N SER A 34 -8.56 -0.64 12.15
CA SER A 34 -7.19 -0.74 12.68
C SER A 34 -6.58 -2.14 12.56
N ASP A 35 -7.43 -3.17 12.50
CA ASP A 35 -6.99 -4.57 12.47
C ASP A 35 -6.83 -5.05 11.02
N PHE A 36 -7.35 -4.28 10.07
CA PHE A 36 -7.19 -4.53 8.65
C PHE A 36 -5.83 -4.00 8.15
N TYR A 37 -5.12 -4.84 7.40
CA TYR A 37 -3.87 -4.47 6.74
C TYR A 37 -3.96 -4.66 5.23
N ASP A 38 -3.53 -3.64 4.50
CA ASP A 38 -3.51 -3.63 3.04
C ASP A 38 -2.40 -4.54 2.46
N PHE A 39 -1.31 -4.75 3.21
CA PHE A 39 -0.18 -5.60 2.83
C PHE A 39 0.18 -6.51 4.01
N PRO A 40 0.37 -7.82 3.80
CA PRO A 40 0.47 -8.57 2.54
C PRO A 40 -0.88 -9.01 1.92
N LEU A 41 -1.94 -8.22 2.14
CA LEU A 41 -3.35 -8.50 1.84
C LEU A 41 -4.01 -9.33 2.95
N HIS A 42 -4.89 -8.69 3.71
CA HIS A 42 -5.62 -9.33 4.80
C HIS A 42 -6.48 -10.53 4.32
N PRO A 43 -6.57 -11.65 5.08
CA PRO A 43 -7.36 -12.84 4.76
C PRO A 43 -8.78 -12.55 4.30
N LEU A 44 -9.41 -11.57 4.95
CA LEU A 44 -10.73 -11.05 4.64
C LEU A 44 -10.91 -10.81 3.14
N ILE A 45 -9.97 -10.14 2.48
CA ILE A 45 -10.09 -9.82 1.05
C ILE A 45 -9.63 -10.98 0.16
N LEU A 46 -9.01 -12.02 0.71
CA LEU A 46 -8.68 -13.23 -0.06
C LEU A 46 -9.93 -14.09 -0.36
N GLU A 47 -11.05 -13.86 0.33
CA GLU A 47 -12.34 -14.46 -0.01
C GLU A 47 -13.06 -13.61 -1.08
N HIS A 48 -13.68 -14.25 -2.08
CA HIS A 48 -14.16 -13.53 -3.27
C HIS A 48 -15.32 -12.58 -2.97
N SER A 49 -16.30 -13.00 -2.16
CA SER A 49 -17.46 -12.15 -1.85
C SER A 49 -17.06 -10.92 -1.03
N SER A 50 -16.15 -11.12 -0.07
CA SER A 50 -15.56 -10.08 0.78
C SER A 50 -14.70 -9.12 -0.04
N TYR A 51 -13.91 -9.63 -0.99
CA TYR A 51 -13.20 -8.81 -1.96
C TYR A 51 -14.13 -7.88 -2.77
N LEU A 52 -15.23 -8.41 -3.30
CA LEU A 52 -16.18 -7.61 -4.08
C LEU A 52 -16.80 -6.49 -3.22
N LEU A 53 -17.13 -6.80 -1.97
CA LEU A 53 -17.64 -5.81 -1.02
C LEU A 53 -16.58 -4.75 -0.68
N PHE A 54 -15.34 -5.16 -0.42
CA PHE A 54 -14.23 -4.25 -0.17
C PHE A 54 -14.04 -3.29 -1.34
N CYS A 55 -14.05 -3.80 -2.57
CA CYS A 55 -13.89 -2.98 -3.77
C CYS A 55 -15.05 -2.02 -4.01
N LYS A 56 -16.27 -2.40 -3.64
CA LYS A 56 -17.41 -1.48 -3.65
C LYS A 56 -17.19 -0.32 -2.70
N LEU A 57 -16.85 -0.59 -1.44
CA LEU A 57 -16.61 0.44 -0.42
C LEU A 57 -15.42 1.34 -0.79
N ALA A 58 -14.35 0.75 -1.32
CA ALA A 58 -13.20 1.50 -1.81
C ALA A 58 -13.55 2.44 -2.97
N THR A 59 -14.37 1.97 -3.92
CA THR A 59 -14.85 2.79 -5.04
C THR A 59 -15.69 3.97 -4.55
N GLU A 60 -16.55 3.75 -3.55
CA GLU A 60 -17.34 4.81 -2.91
C GLU A 60 -16.45 5.84 -2.21
N LYS A 61 -15.38 5.40 -1.53
CA LYS A 61 -14.36 6.29 -0.95
C LYS A 61 -13.68 7.14 -2.03
N THR A 62 -13.20 6.53 -3.11
CA THR A 62 -12.54 7.24 -4.21
C THR A 62 -13.49 8.26 -4.87
N ARG A 63 -14.75 7.90 -5.10
CA ARG A 63 -15.78 8.84 -5.58
C ARG A 63 -16.01 10.01 -4.62
N CYS A 64 -16.00 9.76 -3.31
CA CYS A 64 -16.11 10.83 -2.32
C CYS A 64 -14.99 11.86 -2.48
N TYR A 65 -13.75 11.44 -2.72
CA TYR A 65 -12.65 12.37 -2.99
C TYR A 65 -12.86 13.20 -4.26
N ILE A 66 -13.30 12.55 -5.35
CA ILE A 66 -13.54 13.21 -6.65
C ILE A 66 -14.70 14.22 -6.58
N ASP A 67 -15.80 13.82 -5.95
CA ASP A 67 -17.07 14.56 -5.99
C ASP A 67 -17.20 15.58 -4.86
N LYS A 68 -16.66 15.26 -3.67
CA LYS A 68 -16.78 16.11 -2.47
C LYS A 68 -15.53 16.92 -2.19
N CYS A 69 -14.35 16.37 -2.46
CA CYS A 69 -13.08 17.04 -2.18
C CYS A 69 -12.41 17.62 -3.43
N ASN A 70 -13.05 17.49 -4.61
CA ASN A 70 -12.57 17.98 -5.91
C ASN A 70 -11.18 17.42 -6.30
N ASP A 71 -10.82 16.24 -5.79
CA ASP A 71 -9.60 15.54 -6.19
C ASP A 71 -9.88 14.69 -7.44
N LYS A 72 -9.74 15.31 -8.61
CA LYS A 72 -9.92 14.65 -9.90
C LYS A 72 -8.85 13.63 -10.25
N SER A 73 -7.83 13.46 -9.40
CA SER A 73 -6.77 12.46 -9.59
C SER A 73 -6.92 11.24 -8.70
N ALA A 74 -7.92 11.21 -7.80
CA ALA A 74 -8.05 10.17 -6.78
C ALA A 74 -8.18 8.73 -7.33
N ASP A 75 -8.71 8.57 -8.54
CA ASP A 75 -8.81 7.29 -9.26
C ASP A 75 -7.55 6.93 -10.06
N ALA A 76 -6.66 7.88 -10.34
CA ALA A 76 -5.43 7.68 -11.08
C ALA A 76 -4.19 7.50 -10.20
N VAL A 77 -4.28 7.80 -8.90
CA VAL A 77 -3.17 7.67 -7.94
C VAL A 77 -3.13 6.29 -7.29
N PHE A 78 -1.94 5.87 -6.88
CA PHE A 78 -1.79 4.63 -6.13
C PHE A 78 -2.53 4.73 -4.79
N SER A 79 -3.35 3.71 -4.53
CA SER A 79 -3.74 3.30 -3.19
C SER A 79 -3.84 1.78 -3.22
N PRO A 80 -3.64 1.08 -2.09
CA PRO A 80 -3.79 -0.37 -2.06
C PRO A 80 -5.13 -0.85 -2.63
N SER A 81 -6.20 -0.11 -2.34
CA SER A 81 -7.51 -0.38 -2.88
C SER A 81 -7.63 -0.13 -4.39
N ASN A 82 -7.12 0.99 -4.92
CA ASN A 82 -7.13 1.22 -6.38
C ASN A 82 -6.31 0.13 -7.10
N PHE A 83 -5.20 -0.29 -6.50
CA PHE A 83 -4.35 -1.34 -7.05
C PHE A 83 -5.10 -2.66 -7.22
N ILE A 84 -5.75 -3.18 -6.16
CA ILE A 84 -6.41 -4.50 -6.24
C ILE A 84 -7.82 -4.46 -6.83
N CYS A 85 -8.51 -3.31 -6.77
CA CYS A 85 -9.90 -3.19 -7.22
C CYS A 85 -10.05 -2.66 -8.64
N ASP A 86 -9.01 -1.98 -9.16
CA ASP A 86 -9.02 -1.37 -10.48
C ASP A 86 -7.76 -1.73 -11.28
N PHE A 87 -6.60 -1.15 -10.97
CA PHE A 87 -5.39 -1.20 -11.81
C PHE A 87 -4.91 -2.62 -12.13
N ARG A 88 -4.94 -3.50 -11.13
CA ARG A 88 -4.49 -4.90 -11.22
C ARG A 88 -5.60 -5.89 -10.86
N ARG A 89 -6.87 -5.52 -11.06
CA ARG A 89 -8.04 -6.35 -10.73
C ARG A 89 -7.96 -7.78 -11.28
N SER A 90 -7.67 -7.96 -12.58
CA SER A 90 -7.58 -9.30 -13.18
C SER A 90 -6.47 -10.12 -12.54
N LEU A 91 -5.28 -9.51 -12.39
CA LEU A 91 -4.13 -10.16 -11.78
C LEU A 91 -4.42 -10.57 -10.34
N TYR A 92 -5.09 -9.69 -9.56
CA TYR A 92 -5.52 -10.00 -8.21
C TYR A 92 -6.47 -11.20 -8.18
N GLN A 93 -7.52 -11.20 -9.01
CA GLN A 93 -8.51 -12.28 -9.05
C GLN A 93 -7.87 -13.63 -9.44
N GLU A 94 -6.91 -13.62 -10.34
CA GLU A 94 -6.14 -14.80 -10.76
C GLU A 94 -5.17 -15.29 -9.66
N ALA A 95 -4.54 -14.37 -8.92
CA ALA A 95 -3.59 -14.69 -7.85
C ALA A 95 -4.27 -15.12 -6.54
N ARG A 96 -5.48 -14.61 -6.27
CA ARG A 96 -6.21 -14.76 -4.99
C ARG A 96 -6.31 -16.21 -4.51
N PRO A 97 -6.62 -17.23 -5.34
CA PRO A 97 -6.71 -18.61 -4.85
C PRO A 97 -5.40 -19.11 -4.25
N CYS A 98 -4.27 -18.81 -4.88
CA CYS A 98 -2.94 -19.18 -4.37
C CYS A 98 -2.61 -18.40 -3.08
N LEU A 99 -2.90 -17.10 -3.05
CA LEU A 99 -2.69 -16.30 -1.85
C LEU A 99 -3.51 -16.81 -0.66
N ALA A 100 -4.77 -17.20 -0.89
CA ALA A 100 -5.62 -17.80 0.16
C ALA A 100 -5.07 -19.12 0.69
N GLU A 101 -4.42 -19.91 -0.17
CA GLU A 101 -3.79 -21.19 0.22
C GLU A 101 -2.49 -20.97 1.00
N ALA A 102 -1.71 -19.96 0.62
CA ALA A 102 -0.43 -19.65 1.26
C ALA A 102 -0.56 -18.84 2.56
N GLU A 103 -1.63 -18.06 2.73
CA GLU A 103 -1.78 -17.05 3.78
C GLU A 103 -1.51 -17.57 5.20
N PRO A 104 -2.04 -18.73 5.65
CA PRO A 104 -1.80 -19.18 7.01
C PRO A 104 -0.31 -19.39 7.30
N ILE A 105 0.45 -19.86 6.30
CA ILE A 105 1.87 -20.13 6.44
C ILE A 105 2.67 -18.83 6.32
N THR A 106 2.36 -17.98 5.34
CA THR A 106 3.09 -16.73 5.14
C THR A 106 2.83 -15.74 6.26
N PHE A 107 1.63 -15.69 6.82
CA PHE A 107 1.32 -14.93 8.03
C PHE A 107 2.13 -15.44 9.22
N LEU A 108 1.99 -16.72 9.60
CA LEU A 108 2.68 -17.26 10.77
C LEU A 108 4.21 -17.14 10.68
N LYS A 109 4.78 -17.36 9.50
CA LYS A 109 6.25 -17.40 9.33
C LYS A 109 6.83 -16.03 8.99
N CYS A 110 6.32 -15.36 7.96
CA CYS A 110 6.95 -14.17 7.43
C CYS A 110 6.61 -12.91 8.21
N ASP A 111 5.36 -12.78 8.67
CA ASP A 111 4.95 -11.63 9.49
C ASP A 111 5.79 -11.55 10.78
N GLN A 112 5.79 -12.65 11.55
CA GLN A 112 6.54 -12.74 12.80
C GLN A 112 8.05 -12.52 12.57
N GLN A 113 8.66 -13.22 11.61
CA GLN A 113 10.08 -13.11 11.33
C GLN A 113 10.47 -11.67 10.95
N CYS A 114 9.66 -11.00 10.14
CA CYS A 114 9.95 -9.64 9.68
C CYS A 114 9.73 -8.60 10.77
N HIS A 115 8.71 -8.75 11.61
CA HIS A 115 8.52 -7.91 12.79
C HIS A 115 9.68 -8.04 13.79
N ASP A 116 10.14 -9.27 14.07
CA ASP A 116 11.28 -9.50 14.96
C ASP A 116 12.58 -8.90 14.41
N SER A 117 12.83 -9.04 13.11
CA SER A 117 13.97 -8.44 12.42
C SER A 117 13.99 -6.91 12.56
N LEU A 118 12.84 -6.27 12.38
CA LEU A 118 12.71 -4.81 12.50
C LEU A 118 12.84 -4.34 13.94
N ARG A 119 12.28 -5.09 14.90
CA ARG A 119 12.43 -4.80 16.33
C ARG A 119 13.89 -4.81 16.74
N ASN A 120 14.64 -5.84 16.34
CA ASN A 120 16.07 -5.98 16.63
C ASN A 120 16.91 -4.84 16.03
N ARG A 121 16.57 -4.36 14.83
CA ARG A 121 17.24 -3.19 14.23
C ARG A 121 17.02 -1.91 15.05
N ARG A 122 15.81 -1.71 15.59
CA ARG A 122 15.50 -0.56 16.46
C ARG A 122 16.25 -0.61 17.78
N THR A 123 16.39 -1.80 18.38
CA THR A 123 17.12 -1.97 19.66
C THR A 123 18.63 -1.68 19.53
N ILE A 124 19.22 -1.97 18.37
CA ILE A 124 20.64 -1.67 18.10
C ILE A 124 20.84 -0.17 17.78
N GLY A 125 19.83 0.49 17.23
CA GLY A 125 19.92 1.87 16.75
C GLY A 125 19.54 2.97 17.75
N ASN A 126 18.69 2.72 18.75
CA ASN A 126 18.07 3.78 19.55
C ASN A 126 18.08 3.51 21.06
N ASN A 127 19.07 4.09 21.75
CA ASN A 127 19.03 4.37 23.19
C ASN A 127 18.81 5.88 23.48
N SER A 128 18.41 6.67 22.48
CA SER A 128 18.25 8.12 22.60
C SER A 128 16.82 8.55 22.27
N LEU A 129 16.02 8.69 23.32
CA LEU A 129 14.71 9.34 23.35
C LEU A 129 14.84 10.85 23.04
N TYR A 130 14.96 11.22 21.75
CA TYR A 130 14.76 12.60 21.31
C TYR A 130 13.36 12.77 20.72
N LYS A 131 12.71 13.92 20.99
CA LYS A 131 11.40 14.27 20.42
C LYS A 131 11.55 14.52 18.92
N MET A 132 11.17 13.56 18.09
CA MET A 132 11.15 13.71 16.63
C MET A 132 9.96 14.57 16.18
N GLY A 133 10.16 15.40 15.15
CA GLY A 133 9.10 16.14 14.49
C GLY A 133 8.14 15.21 13.73
N GLU A 134 7.00 15.73 13.28
CA GLU A 134 6.00 14.96 12.52
C GLU A 134 6.54 14.40 11.21
N VAL A 135 7.34 15.19 10.49
CA VAL A 135 7.97 14.76 9.24
C VAL A 135 8.98 13.66 9.50
N GLU A 136 9.85 13.80 10.51
CA GLU A 136 10.84 12.78 10.85
C GLU A 136 10.18 11.46 11.28
N ARG A 137 9.07 11.53 12.03
CA ARG A 137 8.27 10.35 12.38
C ARG A 137 7.64 9.69 11.15
N TYR A 138 7.16 10.48 10.20
CA TYR A 138 6.62 9.98 8.95
C TYR A 138 7.70 9.24 8.12
N GLU A 139 8.89 9.83 7.97
CA GLU A 139 10.00 9.19 7.24
C GLU A 139 10.48 7.90 7.93
N GLU A 140 10.52 7.86 9.26
CA GLU A 140 10.84 6.63 10.01
C GLU A 140 9.76 5.55 9.81
N ALA A 141 8.50 5.95 9.78
CA ALA A 141 7.39 5.04 9.49
C ALA A 141 7.50 4.45 8.07
N LEU A 142 7.78 5.29 7.06
CA LEU A 142 8.04 4.83 5.69
C LEU A 142 9.24 3.89 5.60
N SER A 143 10.34 4.24 6.28
CA SER A 143 11.54 3.40 6.35
C SER A 143 11.23 2.01 6.88
N THR A 144 10.44 1.95 7.96
CA THR A 144 9.98 0.70 8.59
C THR A 144 9.08 -0.08 7.63
N LEU A 145 8.12 0.59 7.00
CA LEU A 145 7.15 0.01 6.09
C LEU A 145 7.82 -0.66 4.88
N CYS A 146 8.70 0.06 4.19
CA CYS A 146 9.43 -0.48 3.05
C CYS A 146 10.37 -1.62 3.46
N ALA A 147 11.02 -1.52 4.63
CA ALA A 147 11.86 -2.61 5.14
C ALA A 147 11.05 -3.86 5.46
N PHE A 148 9.84 -3.70 6.02
CA PHE A 148 8.89 -4.80 6.23
C PHE A 148 8.47 -5.42 4.89
N GLN A 149 8.05 -4.61 3.92
CA GLN A 149 7.60 -5.07 2.61
C GLN A 149 8.67 -5.88 1.87
N SER A 150 9.92 -5.41 1.89
CA SER A 150 11.05 -6.16 1.34
C SER A 150 11.24 -7.51 2.04
N CYS A 151 11.29 -7.50 3.38
CA CYS A 151 11.48 -8.72 4.16
C CYS A 151 10.36 -9.74 3.93
N TYR A 152 9.11 -9.28 3.94
CA TYR A 152 7.95 -10.13 3.75
C TYR A 152 7.95 -10.74 2.35
N LEU A 153 8.28 -9.94 1.33
CA LEU A 153 8.38 -10.43 -0.04
C LEU A 153 9.47 -11.52 -0.16
N ASP A 154 10.67 -11.26 0.35
CA ASP A 154 11.79 -12.23 0.34
C ASP A 154 11.42 -13.55 1.05
N CYS A 155 10.65 -13.48 2.13
CA CYS A 155 10.20 -14.65 2.87
C CYS A 155 9.03 -15.39 2.19
N SER A 156 8.09 -14.67 1.59
CA SER A 156 6.84 -15.25 1.07
C SER A 156 6.99 -15.89 -0.30
N LEU A 157 7.85 -15.36 -1.18
CA LEU A 157 7.99 -15.88 -2.55
C LEU A 157 8.40 -17.37 -2.61
N PRO A 158 9.36 -17.86 -1.80
CA PRO A 158 9.69 -19.29 -1.75
C PRO A 158 8.49 -20.13 -1.28
N LEU A 159 7.77 -19.68 -0.25
CA LEU A 159 6.62 -20.40 0.31
C LEU A 159 5.47 -20.50 -0.71
N ILE A 160 5.18 -19.41 -1.41
CA ILE A 160 4.19 -19.38 -2.48
C ILE A 160 4.55 -20.38 -3.59
N SER A 161 5.83 -20.51 -3.90
CA SER A 161 6.31 -21.46 -4.91
C SER A 161 6.22 -22.93 -4.46
N GLU A 162 6.30 -23.19 -3.16
CA GLU A 162 6.16 -24.53 -2.57
C GLU A 162 4.70 -24.96 -2.42
N VAL A 163 3.81 -24.03 -2.07
CA VAL A 163 2.40 -24.31 -1.76
C VAL A 163 1.54 -24.34 -3.03
N CYS A 164 1.73 -23.39 -3.93
CA CYS A 164 0.83 -23.21 -5.06
C CYS A 164 1.28 -23.97 -6.32
N SER A 165 0.34 -24.19 -7.24
CA SER A 165 0.68 -24.58 -8.62
C SER A 165 1.63 -23.56 -9.27
N SER A 166 2.51 -23.99 -10.19
CA SER A 166 3.47 -23.11 -10.85
C SER A 166 2.87 -21.84 -11.46
N ASN A 167 1.70 -21.95 -12.11
CA ASN A 167 0.99 -20.78 -12.65
C ASN A 167 0.43 -19.89 -11.52
N GLY A 168 -0.20 -20.48 -10.49
CA GLY A 168 -0.70 -19.74 -9.34
C GLY A 168 0.40 -19.00 -8.59
N ALA A 169 1.53 -19.67 -8.34
CA ALA A 169 2.71 -19.09 -7.73
C ALA A 169 3.25 -17.91 -8.53
N THR A 170 3.34 -18.05 -9.86
CA THR A 170 3.80 -16.97 -10.75
C THR A 170 2.88 -15.74 -10.66
N ARG A 171 1.56 -15.94 -10.69
CA ARG A 171 0.57 -14.86 -10.59
C ARG A 171 0.62 -14.16 -9.23
N ALA A 172 0.65 -14.92 -8.14
CA ALA A 172 0.74 -14.39 -6.78
C ALA A 172 2.05 -13.64 -6.55
N SER A 173 3.18 -14.22 -6.97
CA SER A 173 4.51 -13.59 -6.87
C SER A 173 4.59 -12.30 -7.66
N ASN A 174 4.02 -12.28 -8.87
CA ASN A 174 3.93 -11.08 -9.70
C ASN A 174 3.06 -10.01 -9.04
N LEU A 175 1.90 -10.36 -8.50
CA LEU A 175 1.02 -9.41 -7.81
C LEU A 175 1.72 -8.77 -6.61
N LEU A 176 2.32 -9.56 -5.71
CA LEU A 176 2.98 -9.05 -4.51
C LEU A 176 4.18 -8.17 -4.85
N SER A 177 5.03 -8.61 -5.78
CA SER A 177 6.18 -7.83 -6.25
C SER A 177 5.73 -6.50 -6.86
N THR A 178 4.69 -6.53 -7.71
CA THR A 178 4.15 -5.33 -8.35
C THR A 178 3.52 -4.38 -7.33
N PHE A 179 2.81 -4.89 -6.32
CA PHE A 179 2.25 -4.08 -5.23
C PHE A 179 3.34 -3.32 -4.50
N VAL A 180 4.39 -4.03 -4.05
CA VAL A 180 5.51 -3.44 -3.30
C VAL A 180 6.23 -2.39 -4.14
N GLN A 181 6.46 -2.69 -5.42
CA GLN A 181 7.12 -1.76 -6.34
C GLN A 181 6.28 -0.50 -6.60
N TRP A 182 4.98 -0.64 -6.86
CA TRP A 182 4.10 0.51 -7.11
C TRP A 182 3.96 1.40 -5.88
N HIS A 183 3.88 0.80 -4.70
CA HIS A 183 3.86 1.54 -3.46
C HIS A 183 5.18 2.29 -3.21
N ALA A 184 6.32 1.65 -3.46
CA ALA A 184 7.63 2.30 -3.35
C ALA A 184 7.80 3.43 -4.37
N ASN A 185 7.28 3.27 -5.59
CA ASN A 185 7.28 4.31 -6.62
C ASN A 185 6.38 5.50 -6.22
N ASP A 186 5.18 5.28 -5.68
CA ASP A 186 4.32 6.36 -5.17
C ASP A 186 5.01 7.17 -4.06
N ILE A 187 5.69 6.47 -3.14
CA ILE A 187 6.52 7.11 -2.11
C ILE A 187 7.66 7.92 -2.75
N TYR A 188 8.39 7.34 -3.71
CA TYR A 188 9.47 8.03 -4.42
C TYR A 188 8.97 9.30 -5.11
N GLU A 189 7.87 9.21 -5.86
CA GLU A 189 7.26 10.34 -6.55
C GLU A 189 6.82 11.43 -5.58
N TRP A 190 6.22 11.06 -4.45
CA TRP A 190 5.87 12.01 -3.40
C TRP A 190 7.10 12.78 -2.90
N HIS A 191 8.25 12.11 -2.72
CA HIS A 191 9.49 12.77 -2.32
C HIS A 191 10.05 13.70 -3.41
N VAL A 192 9.91 13.33 -4.69
CA VAL A 192 10.32 14.19 -5.81
C VAL A 192 9.45 15.45 -5.86
N VAL A 193 8.11 15.31 -5.85
CA VAL A 193 7.20 16.45 -5.99
C VAL A 193 7.17 17.36 -4.76
N SER A 194 7.58 16.85 -3.60
CA SER A 194 7.69 17.63 -2.36
C SER A 194 9.09 18.25 -2.13
N ASP A 195 10.01 18.09 -3.09
CA ASP A 195 11.42 18.53 -2.99
C ASP A 195 12.14 17.96 -1.75
N ARG A 196 11.86 16.69 -1.44
CA ARG A 196 12.38 15.96 -0.27
C ARG A 196 13.14 14.70 -0.64
N LEU A 197 13.60 14.57 -1.89
CA LEU A 197 14.28 13.36 -2.36
C LEU A 197 15.48 12.95 -1.49
N GLN A 198 16.19 13.91 -0.88
CA GLN A 198 17.29 13.66 0.05
C GLN A 198 16.87 12.96 1.36
N ARG A 199 15.57 12.99 1.70
CA ARG A 199 14.99 12.35 2.88
C ARG A 199 14.37 10.97 2.59
N LEU A 200 14.31 10.57 1.31
CA LEU A 200 13.74 9.28 0.91
C LEU A 200 14.47 8.13 1.64
N PRO A 201 13.75 7.30 2.42
CA PRO A 201 14.38 6.17 3.10
C PRO A 201 15.02 5.20 2.11
N LEU A 202 16.25 4.78 2.41
CA LEU A 202 17.01 3.84 1.57
C LEU A 202 16.26 2.51 1.36
N SER A 203 15.47 2.06 2.34
CA SER A 203 14.63 0.87 2.22
C SER A 203 13.56 1.02 1.13
N CYS A 204 12.96 2.21 0.99
CA CYS A 204 12.02 2.50 -0.08
C CYS A 204 12.72 2.70 -1.43
N ALA A 205 13.84 3.43 -1.45
CA ALA A 205 14.61 3.69 -2.68
C ALA A 205 15.11 2.41 -3.38
N ARG A 206 15.34 1.33 -2.63
CA ARG A 206 15.73 0.02 -3.18
C ARG A 206 14.58 -0.73 -3.83
N LEU A 207 13.36 -0.47 -3.40
CA LEU A 207 12.14 -1.11 -3.91
C LEU A 207 11.52 -0.35 -5.07
N SER A 208 11.79 0.96 -5.15
CA SER A 208 11.37 1.78 -6.29
C SER A 208 12.20 1.42 -7.53
N ASP A 209 11.53 1.27 -8.67
CA ASP A 209 12.23 1.20 -9.94
C ASP A 209 12.58 2.62 -10.35
N ASN A 210 13.85 2.99 -10.27
CA ASN A 210 14.35 4.32 -10.67
C ASN A 210 14.10 4.64 -12.18
N LYS A 211 13.40 3.75 -12.90
CA LYS A 211 13.00 3.85 -14.31
C LYS A 211 11.49 3.83 -14.54
N ALA A 212 10.64 3.73 -13.51
CA ALA A 212 9.19 3.79 -13.74
C ALA A 212 8.86 5.17 -14.34
N GLU A 213 8.33 5.17 -15.57
CA GLU A 213 7.81 6.37 -16.24
C GLU A 213 6.92 7.10 -15.25
N SER A 214 7.33 8.31 -14.87
CA SER A 214 6.66 9.00 -13.78
C SER A 214 5.19 9.21 -14.13
N ILE A 215 4.28 8.98 -13.19
CA ILE A 215 2.87 9.37 -13.32
C ILE A 215 2.77 10.86 -13.62
N VAL A 216 3.75 11.67 -13.17
CA VAL A 216 3.89 13.08 -13.57
C VAL A 216 4.09 13.23 -15.08
N GLN A 217 4.89 12.38 -15.74
CA GLN A 217 5.03 12.39 -17.20
C GLN A 217 3.74 11.94 -17.89
N ILE A 218 3.03 10.95 -17.34
CA ILE A 218 1.72 10.51 -17.87
C ILE A 218 0.69 11.64 -17.74
N MET A 219 0.58 12.29 -16.57
CA MET A 219 -0.32 13.42 -16.32
C MET A 219 0.05 14.68 -17.13
N GLN A 220 1.33 14.92 -17.40
CA GLN A 220 1.80 16.01 -18.26
C GLN A 220 1.49 15.74 -19.74
N ASN A 221 1.50 14.49 -20.17
CA ASN A 221 1.18 14.10 -21.54
C ASN A 221 -0.34 14.10 -21.81
N VAL A 222 -1.18 13.81 -20.81
CA VAL A 222 -2.65 13.89 -20.93
C VAL A 222 -3.16 15.34 -21.00
N LYS A 223 -2.44 16.32 -20.42
CA LYS A 223 -2.77 17.75 -20.54
C LYS A 223 -2.35 18.40 -21.86
N LYS A 224 -1.68 17.67 -22.76
CA LYS A 224 -1.18 18.16 -24.05
C LYS A 224 -1.99 17.67 -25.27
N VAL A 225 -3.15 17.05 -25.05
CA VAL A 225 -4.10 16.64 -26.11
C VAL A 225 -5.37 17.45 -26.00
#